data_AF-A0A967DC78-F1
#
_entry.id   AF-A0A967DC78-F1
#
_cell.length_a   1.000
_cell.length_b   1.000
_cell.length_c   1.000
_cell.angle_alpha   90.00
_cell.angle_beta   90.00
_cell.angle_gamma   90.00
#
_symmetry.space_group_name_H-M   'P 1'
#
loop_
_entity.id
_entity.type
_entity.pdbx_description
1 polymer ?
#
loop_
_entity_poly.entity_id
_entity_poly.type
_entity_poly.pdbx_seq_one_letter_code
_entity_poly.pdbx_strand_id
1 'polypeptide(L)' 'MIYFEQPTRDLLVGRLVQQLIPGGHLLTGHSETLLRLPQSLTYVQPATYRKC' A
#
# COMPACT_ATOMS: atom_id res chain seq x y z
N MET A 1 -5.92 -1.02 -7.83
CA MET A 1 -6.13 -2.28 -7.06
C MET A 1 -7.43 -2.98 -7.42
N ILE A 2 -8.55 -2.28 -7.59
CA ILE A 2 -9.90 -2.90 -7.78
C ILE A 2 -10.08 -3.86 -8.97
N TYR A 3 -9.19 -3.85 -9.96
CA TYR A 3 -9.21 -4.76 -11.11
C TYR A 3 -8.35 -6.02 -10.92
N PHE A 4 -7.59 -6.09 -9.83
CA PHE A 4 -6.63 -7.15 -9.57
C PHE A 4 -7.12 -8.04 -8.44
N GLU A 5 -6.94 -9.34 -8.62
CA GLU A 5 -7.14 -10.32 -7.56
C GLU A 5 -6.22 -10.02 -6.36
N GLN A 6 -6.65 -10.40 -5.17
CA GLN A 6 -5.93 -10.16 -3.92
C GLN A 6 -4.43 -10.56 -3.95
N PRO A 7 -4.02 -11.74 -4.47
CA PRO A 7 -2.58 -12.07 -4.57
C PRO A 7 -1.80 -11.12 -5.49
N THR A 8 -2.39 -10.70 -6.61
CA THR A 8 -1.75 -9.76 -7.54
C THR A 8 -1.63 -8.38 -6.92
N ARG A 9 -2.64 -7.98 -6.14
CA ARG A 9 -2.64 -6.72 -5.39
C ARG A 9 -1.51 -6.66 -4.38
N ASP A 10 -1.37 -7.71 -3.57
CA ASP A 10 -0.33 -7.79 -2.53
C ASP A 10 1.08 -7.72 -3.15
N LEU A 11 1.31 -8.40 -4.28
CA LEU A 11 2.56 -8.33 -5.03
C LEU A 11 2.85 -6.91 -5.54
N LEU A 12 1.85 -6.26 -6.13
CA LEU A 12 1.95 -4.89 -6.64
C LEU A 12 2.29 -3.90 -5.53
N VAL A 13 1.56 -3.96 -4.42
CA VAL A 13 1.80 -3.10 -3.24
C VAL A 13 3.20 -3.34 -2.71
N GLY A 14 3.63 -4.60 -2.59
CA GLY A 14 5.00 -4.94 -2.15
C GLY A 14 6.06 -4.28 -3.03
N ARG A 15 5.92 -4.36 -4.36
CA ARG A 15 6.85 -3.70 -5.31
C ARG A 15 6.83 -2.18 -5.19
N LEU A 16 5.66 -1.57 -5.08
CA LEU A 16 5.53 -0.11 -4.89
C LEU A 16 6.21 0.34 -3.60
N VAL A 17 6.04 -0.41 -2.51
CA VAL A 17 6.67 -0.11 -1.21
C VAL A 17 8.19 -0.24 -1.28
N GLN A 18 8.72 -1.18 -2.05
CA GLN A 18 10.16 -1.27 -2.25
C GLN A 18 10.74 -0.04 -2.96
N GLN A 19 9.98 0.61 -3.83
CA GLN A 19 10.39 1.83 -4.55
C GLN A 19 10.22 3.11 -3.73
N LEU A 20 9.51 3.07 -2.60
CA LEU A 20 9.37 4.23 -1.71
C LEU A 20 10.67 4.49 -0.95
N ILE A 21 11.04 5.76 -0.81
CA ILE A 21 12.06 6.19 0.15
C ILE A 21 11.55 6.01 1.59
N PRO A 22 12.45 5.89 2.59
CA PRO A 22 12.05 5.95 4.00
C PRO A 22 11.26 7.23 4.30
N GLY A 23 10.11 7.12 4.98
CA GLY A 23 9.19 8.22 5.21
C GLY A 23 8.30 8.59 4.01
N GLY A 24 8.47 7.92 2.86
CA GLY A 24 7.62 8.10 1.68
C GLY A 24 6.18 7.64 1.89
N HIS A 25 5.25 8.23 1.16
CA HIS A 25 3.82 7.95 1.29
C HIS A 25 3.29 7.15 0.10
N LEU A 26 2.47 6.13 0.40
CA LEU A 26 1.66 5.41 -0.56
C LEU A 26 0.20 5.86 -0.41
N LEU A 27 -0.37 6.42 -1.47
CA LEU A 27 -1.76 6.86 -1.54
C LEU A 27 -2.56 5.87 -2.39
N THR A 28 -3.73 5.45 -1.91
CA THR A 28 -4.67 4.58 -2.64
C THR A 28 -5.99 5.30 -2.91
N GLY A 29 -6.90 4.69 -3.67
CA GLY A 29 -8.25 5.23 -3.87
C GLY A 29 -9.16 5.07 -2.65
N HIS A 30 -10.23 5.86 -2.59
CA HIS A 30 -11.23 5.83 -1.50
C HIS A 30 -11.92 4.46 -1.33
N SER A 31 -12.08 3.71 -2.43
CA SER A 31 -12.65 2.36 -2.43
C SER A 31 -11.59 1.26 -2.30
N GLU A 32 -10.33 1.62 -2.05
CA GLU A 32 -9.18 0.72 -2.06
C GLU A 32 -8.54 0.62 -0.67
N THR A 33 -9.21 -0.12 0.22
CA THR A 33 -8.64 -0.50 1.51
C THR A 33 -7.65 -1.64 1.32
N LEU A 34 -6.40 -1.42 1.74
CA LEU A 34 -5.40 -2.48 1.86
C LEU A 34 -5.68 -3.28 3.13
N LEU A 35 -6.31 -4.44 2.97
CA LEU A 35 -6.61 -5.36 4.09
C LEU A 35 -5.33 -5.97 4.67
N ARG A 36 -4.28 -6.12 3.85
CA ARG A 36 -3.00 -6.68 4.25
C ARG A 36 -1.90 -5.67 3.95
N LEU A 37 -1.37 -5.06 5.00
CA LEU A 37 -0.27 -4.12 4.88
C LEU A 37 1.06 -4.85 5.03
N PRO A 38 2.05 -4.55 4.17
CA PRO A 38 3.44 -4.90 4.42
C PRO A 38 3.88 -4.38 5.79
N GLN A 39 4.73 -5.13 6.50
CA GLN A 39 5.24 -4.72 7.81
C GLN A 39 5.98 -3.38 7.79
N SER A 40 6.53 -3.00 6.64
CA SER A 40 7.22 -1.72 6.42
C SER A 40 6.28 -0.55 6.09
N LEU A 41 4.96 -0.77 6.02
CA LEU A 41 3.97 0.30 5.87
C LEU A 41 3.21 0.52 7.17
N THR A 42 3.11 1.78 7.57
CA THR A 42 2.28 2.23 8.68
C THR A 42 1.07 2.98 8.14
N TYR A 43 -0.11 2.66 8.65
CA TYR A 43 -1.33 3.40 8.37
C TYR A 43 -1.26 4.81 8.97
N VAL A 44 -1.58 5.83 8.18
CA VAL A 44 -1.61 7.23 8.65
C VAL A 44 -3.06 7.73 8.73
N GLN A 45 -3.80 7.58 7.65
CA GLN A 45 -5.19 8.01 7.51
C GLN A 45 -5.84 7.23 6.36
N PRO A 46 -7.16 7.36 6.11
CA PRO A 46 -7.82 6.62 5.05
C PRO A 46 -7.10 6.77 3.71
N ALA A 47 -6.87 5.64 3.05
CA ALA A 47 -6.16 5.55 1.78
C ALA A 47 -4.72 6.14 1.78
N THR A 48 -4.09 6.31 2.95
CA THR A 48 -2.73 6.87 3.09
C THR A 48 -1.89 6.01 4.02
N TYR A 49 -0.75 5.57 3.52
CA TYR A 49 0.21 4.73 4.23
C TYR A 49 1.61 5.32 4.12
N ARG A 50 2.46 5.15 5.13
CA ARG A 50 3.84 5.65 5.15
C ARG A 50 4.82 4.51 5.28
N LYS A 51 5.90 4.53 4.49
CA LYS A 51 7.02 3.60 4.67
C LYS A 51 7.83 3.99 5.90
N CYS A 52 7.98 3.06 6.82
CA CYS A 52 8.85 3.18 7.98
C CYS A 52 10.25 2.66 7.68
#